data_AF-A0A0L8IFI7-F1
#
_entry.id   AF-A0A0L8IFI7-F1
#
_cell.length_a   1.000
_cell.length_b   1.000
_cell.length_c   1.000
_cell.angle_alpha   90.00
_cell.angle_beta   90.00
_cell.angle_gamma   90.00
#
_symmetry.space_group_name_H-M   'P 1'
#
loop_
_entity.id
_entity.type
_entity.pdbx_description
1 polymer ?
#
loop_
_entity_poly.entity_id
_entity_poly.type
_entity_poly.pdbx_seq_one_letter_code
_entity_poly.pdbx_strand_id
1 'polypeptide(L)'
;SSLIEIAPSTAKRAAKFNTVVLLVSEEYTNFSPKLVTLLIYLPVTIFGYLVFGNRLTFNVLEIISESRLLFATKITIFVHITLAFIILLNPVCQEFESFLEVPNRFHWKRCLLRLIIMLCIVFMAVSVPNFGSILSLIGSSTITLLSFLFPSLFYLKLARQKGPWKQIDVPLHMMVIHLEIIGVGLFAAASATFSSLEQMINSNFVSPCYT
;
A
#
# COMPACT_ATOMS: atom_id res chain seq x y z
N SER A 1 -22.74 29.17 -34.53
CA SER A 1 -21.30 29.46 -34.62
C SER A 1 -20.87 30.07 -33.30
N SER A 2 -20.42 29.24 -32.37
CA SER A 2 -19.89 29.70 -31.08
C SER A 2 -18.91 28.65 -30.62
N LEU A 3 -17.73 28.67 -31.26
CA LEU A 3 -16.56 27.95 -30.78
C LEU A 3 -16.16 28.61 -29.47
N ILE A 4 -16.59 28.01 -28.37
CA ILE A 4 -16.06 28.26 -27.04
C ILE A 4 -14.57 27.99 -27.15
N GLU A 5 -13.76 29.05 -27.16
CA GLU A 5 -12.31 29.00 -27.16
C GLU A 5 -11.88 28.41 -25.81
N ILE A 6 -11.69 27.09 -25.79
CA ILE A 6 -11.27 26.34 -24.60
C ILE A 6 -9.86 26.83 -24.24
N ALA A 7 -9.75 27.58 -23.14
CA ALA A 7 -8.49 28.13 -22.67
C ALA A 7 -7.39 27.04 -22.65
N PRO A 8 -6.16 27.32 -23.13
CA PRO A 8 -5.12 26.30 -23.33
C PRO A 8 -4.75 25.52 -22.06
N SER A 9 -4.96 26.10 -20.87
CA SER A 9 -4.81 25.43 -19.57
C SER A 9 -5.87 24.34 -19.33
N THR A 10 -7.09 24.54 -19.80
CA THR A 10 -8.21 23.59 -19.65
C THR A 10 -8.10 22.43 -20.63
N ALA A 11 -7.64 22.67 -21.86
CA ALA A 11 -7.33 21.62 -22.84
C ALA A 11 -6.18 20.71 -22.36
N LYS A 12 -5.12 21.29 -21.80
CA LYS A 12 -3.98 20.52 -21.24
C LYS A 12 -4.39 19.66 -20.04
N ARG A 13 -5.31 20.17 -19.21
CA ARG A 13 -5.88 19.45 -18.06
C ARG A 13 -6.80 18.31 -18.51
N ALA A 14 -7.62 18.53 -19.53
CA ALA A 14 -8.48 17.50 -20.12
C ALA A 14 -7.68 16.39 -20.83
N ALA A 15 -6.59 16.73 -21.53
CA ALA A 15 -5.71 15.74 -22.16
C ALA A 15 -5.01 14.87 -21.11
N LYS A 16 -4.42 15.48 -20.07
CA LYS A 16 -3.79 14.75 -18.96
C LYS A 16 -4.80 13.85 -18.23
N PHE A 17 -6.03 14.32 -18.09
CA PHE A 17 -7.13 13.57 -17.51
C PHE A 17 -7.52 12.34 -18.35
N ASN A 18 -7.72 12.51 -19.66
CA ASN A 18 -8.04 11.41 -20.56
C ASN A 18 -6.93 10.36 -20.57
N THR A 19 -5.66 10.76 -20.50
CA THR A 19 -4.54 9.83 -20.37
C THR A 19 -4.61 9.04 -19.05
N VAL A 20 -4.88 9.69 -17.91
CA VAL A 20 -5.00 9.00 -16.62
C VAL A 20 -6.18 8.02 -16.62
N VAL A 21 -7.33 8.42 -17.14
CA VAL A 21 -8.53 7.55 -17.22
C VAL A 21 -8.29 6.37 -18.16
N LEU A 22 -7.61 6.58 -19.29
CA LEU A 22 -7.26 5.49 -20.22
C LEU A 22 -6.27 4.52 -19.60
N LEU A 23 -5.23 5.00 -18.91
CA LEU A 23 -4.27 4.14 -18.22
C LEU A 23 -4.93 3.31 -17.11
N VAL A 24 -5.80 3.93 -16.30
CA VAL A 24 -6.55 3.22 -15.26
C VAL A 24 -7.52 2.20 -15.86
N SER A 25 -8.19 2.55 -16.96
CA SER A 25 -9.09 1.63 -17.66
C SER A 25 -8.34 0.46 -18.29
N GLU A 26 -7.18 0.72 -18.89
CA GLU A 26 -6.30 -0.29 -19.51
C GLU A 26 -5.72 -1.23 -18.45
N GLU A 27 -5.32 -0.71 -17.29
CA GLU A 27 -4.87 -1.53 -16.16
C GLU A 27 -6.01 -2.34 -15.52
N TYR A 28 -7.25 -1.86 -15.61
CA TYR A 28 -8.43 -2.62 -15.20
C TYR A 28 -8.78 -3.76 -16.17
N THR A 29 -8.69 -3.53 -17.48
CA THR A 29 -8.97 -4.54 -18.52
C THR A 29 -7.84 -5.53 -18.74
N ASN A 30 -6.59 -5.15 -18.42
CA ASN A 30 -5.45 -6.07 -18.47
C ASN A 30 -5.50 -7.07 -17.31
N PHE A 31 -6.18 -8.19 -17.55
CA PHE A 31 -6.28 -9.31 -16.62
C PHE A 31 -4.95 -10.08 -16.44
N SER A 32 -4.07 -9.99 -17.43
CA SER A 32 -2.78 -10.68 -17.52
C SER A 32 -1.88 -10.54 -16.27
N PRO A 33 -1.55 -9.34 -15.75
CA PRO A 33 -0.69 -9.22 -14.56
C PRO A 33 -1.29 -9.83 -13.29
N LYS A 34 -2.61 -9.72 -13.11
CA LYS A 34 -3.32 -10.30 -11.95
C LYS A 34 -3.28 -11.83 -12.01
N LEU A 35 -3.47 -12.40 -13.20
CA LEU A 35 -3.34 -13.83 -13.44
C LEU A 35 -1.93 -14.34 -13.15
N VAL A 36 -0.90 -13.61 -13.57
CA VAL A 36 0.51 -13.98 -13.30
C VAL A 36 0.78 -14.03 -11.79
N THR A 37 0.30 -13.03 -11.05
CA THR A 37 0.46 -13.00 -9.59
C THR A 37 -0.27 -14.18 -8.94
N LEU A 38 -1.50 -14.46 -9.38
CA LEU A 38 -2.25 -15.62 -8.89
C LEU A 38 -1.49 -16.94 -9.15
N LEU A 39 -0.95 -17.13 -10.36
CA LEU A 39 -0.24 -18.35 -10.76
C LEU A 39 1.06 -18.56 -9.99
N ILE A 40 1.72 -17.50 -9.52
CA ILE A 40 2.95 -17.62 -8.72
C ILE A 40 2.62 -17.84 -7.24
N TYR A 41 1.69 -17.08 -6.68
CA TYR A 41 1.39 -17.14 -5.24
C TYR A 41 0.55 -18.35 -4.84
N LEU A 42 -0.39 -18.79 -5.68
CA LEU A 42 -1.33 -19.86 -5.34
C LEU A 42 -0.63 -21.21 -5.12
N PRO A 43 0.23 -21.71 -6.04
CA PRO A 43 0.96 -22.96 -5.81
C PRO A 43 1.90 -22.88 -4.61
N VAL A 44 2.63 -21.77 -4.45
CA VAL A 44 3.56 -21.57 -3.32
C VAL A 44 2.81 -21.67 -1.98
N THR A 45 1.63 -21.05 -1.89
CA THR A 45 0.82 -21.10 -0.66
C THR A 45 0.24 -22.48 -0.41
N ILE A 46 -0.27 -23.17 -1.45
CA ILE A 46 -0.80 -24.53 -1.33
C ILE A 46 0.29 -25.50 -0.87
N PHE A 47 1.43 -25.54 -1.55
CA PHE A 47 2.53 -26.43 -1.18
C PHE A 47 3.11 -26.07 0.19
N GLY A 48 3.22 -24.79 0.52
CA GLY A 48 3.62 -24.34 1.86
C GLY A 48 2.71 -24.91 2.95
N TYR A 49 1.39 -24.80 2.77
CA TYR A 49 0.43 -25.35 3.73
C TYR A 49 0.44 -26.88 3.78
N LEU A 50 0.57 -27.57 2.63
CA LEU A 50 0.62 -29.04 2.60
C LEU A 50 1.87 -29.60 3.32
N VAL A 51 3.01 -28.92 3.25
CA VAL A 51 4.27 -29.38 3.86
C VAL A 51 4.35 -29.04 5.35
N PHE A 52 4.00 -27.81 5.73
CA PHE A 52 4.19 -27.30 7.09
C PHE A 52 2.93 -27.41 7.95
N GLY A 53 1.74 -27.43 7.35
CA GLY A 53 0.45 -27.52 8.02
C GLY A 53 0.29 -26.45 9.10
N ASN A 54 -0.18 -26.88 10.28
CA ASN A 54 -0.40 -26.00 11.43
C ASN A 54 0.88 -25.43 12.08
N ARG A 55 2.07 -25.79 11.57
CA ARG A 55 3.35 -25.22 12.05
C ARG A 55 3.73 -23.92 11.35
N LEU A 56 2.93 -23.44 10.39
CA LEU A 56 3.17 -22.18 9.70
C LEU A 56 3.08 -20.98 10.65
N THR A 57 4.18 -20.23 10.73
CA THR A 57 4.27 -18.90 11.34
C THR A 57 4.22 -17.83 10.26
N PHE A 58 4.14 -16.56 10.65
CA PHE A 58 4.14 -15.42 9.72
C PHE A 58 5.41 -15.32 8.86
N ASN A 59 6.51 -15.93 9.30
CA ASN A 59 7.75 -16.02 8.56
C ASN A 59 8.13 -17.48 8.32
N VAL A 60 7.94 -17.95 7.09
CA VAL A 60 8.22 -19.35 6.72
C VAL A 60 9.67 -19.77 6.96
N LEU A 61 10.62 -18.82 6.95
CA LEU A 61 12.04 -19.11 7.18
C LEU A 61 12.34 -19.53 8.64
N GLU A 62 11.46 -19.25 9.58
CA GLU A 62 11.62 -19.59 11.00
C GLU A 62 11.38 -21.08 11.28
N ILE A 63 10.56 -21.73 10.45
CA ILE A 63 10.12 -23.13 10.65
C ILE A 63 11.08 -24.11 9.98
N ILE A 64 11.84 -23.64 8.99
CA ILE A 64 12.76 -24.47 8.22
C ILE A 64 13.99 -24.77 9.09
N SER A 65 14.40 -26.05 9.12
CA SER A 65 15.60 -26.47 9.85
C SER A 65 16.87 -25.77 9.34
N GLU A 66 17.74 -25.39 10.25
CA GLU A 66 19.00 -24.70 9.92
C GLU A 66 19.85 -25.51 8.94
N SER A 67 20.17 -24.89 7.80
CA SER A 67 20.96 -25.48 6.73
C SER A 67 21.75 -24.40 6.00
N ARG A 68 22.82 -24.79 5.29
CA ARG A 68 23.61 -23.84 4.49
C ARG A 68 22.76 -23.09 3.45
N LEU A 69 21.77 -23.77 2.89
CA LEU A 69 20.82 -23.16 1.93
C LEU A 69 19.91 -22.15 2.62
N LEU A 70 19.37 -22.48 3.80
CA LEU A 70 18.55 -21.54 4.55
C LEU A 70 19.35 -20.29 4.95
N PHE A 71 20.61 -20.45 5.36
CA PHE A 71 21.50 -19.33 5.65
C PHE A 71 21.71 -18.43 4.43
N ALA A 72 22.00 -19.02 3.26
CA ALA A 72 22.14 -18.26 2.02
C ALA A 72 20.84 -17.52 1.63
N THR A 73 19.68 -18.15 1.81
CA THR A 73 18.37 -17.52 1.59
C THR A 73 18.13 -16.36 2.57
N LYS A 74 18.43 -16.54 3.87
CA LYS A 74 18.33 -15.47 4.89
C LYS A 74 19.17 -14.25 4.49
N ILE A 75 20.42 -14.47 4.05
CA ILE A 75 21.31 -13.39 3.56
C ILE A 75 20.75 -12.74 2.29
N THR A 76 20.26 -13.52 1.34
CA THR A 76 19.71 -13.00 0.08
C THR A 76 18.49 -12.12 0.31
N ILE A 77 17.57 -12.57 1.16
CA ILE A 77 16.38 -11.79 1.55
C ILE A 77 16.77 -10.54 2.33
N PHE A 78 17.74 -10.65 3.26
CA PHE A 78 18.25 -9.49 4.00
C PHE A 78 18.81 -8.41 3.08
N VAL A 79 19.66 -8.79 2.11
CA VAL A 79 20.21 -7.86 1.11
C VAL A 79 19.09 -7.26 0.25
N HIS A 80 18.16 -8.08 -0.23
CA HIS A 80 17.03 -7.62 -1.04
C HIS A 80 16.18 -6.59 -0.30
N ILE A 81 15.77 -6.89 0.94
CA ILE A 81 14.93 -6.00 1.76
C ILE A 81 15.69 -4.71 2.09
N THR A 82 16.98 -4.78 2.40
CA THR A 82 17.80 -3.59 2.69
C THR A 82 17.86 -2.64 1.49
N LEU A 83 18.11 -3.18 0.29
CA LEU A 83 18.12 -2.39 -0.94
C LEU A 83 16.74 -1.81 -1.27
N ALA A 84 15.69 -2.62 -1.15
CA ALA A 84 14.32 -2.17 -1.35
C ALA A 84 13.95 -1.04 -0.37
N PHE A 85 14.32 -1.17 0.90
CA PHE A 85 14.06 -0.16 1.92
C PHE A 85 14.72 1.18 1.58
N ILE A 86 15.98 1.19 1.13
CA ILE A 86 16.67 2.42 0.72
C ILE A 86 15.92 3.11 -0.44
N ILE A 87 15.46 2.34 -1.43
CA ILE A 87 14.73 2.86 -2.59
C ILE A 87 13.37 3.41 -2.16
N LEU A 88 12.64 2.68 -1.30
CA LEU A 88 11.29 3.05 -0.84
C LEU A 88 11.31 4.24 0.12
N LEU A 89 12.36 4.41 0.92
CA LEU A 89 12.45 5.52 1.89
C LEU A 89 12.64 6.88 1.19
N ASN A 90 13.29 6.91 0.04
CA ASN A 90 13.56 8.16 -0.68
C ASN A 90 12.29 8.95 -1.06
N PRO A 91 11.28 8.38 -1.75
CA PRO A 91 10.03 9.10 -2.03
C PRO A 91 9.28 9.46 -0.75
N VAL A 92 9.28 8.60 0.28
CA VAL A 92 8.66 8.93 1.59
C VAL A 92 9.29 10.18 2.19
N CYS A 93 10.62 10.27 2.21
CA CYS A 93 11.31 11.47 2.68
C CYS A 93 10.99 12.70 1.82
N GLN A 94 10.88 12.55 0.50
CA GLN A 94 10.55 13.65 -0.39
C GLN A 94 9.13 14.19 -0.16
N GLU A 95 8.17 13.31 0.12
CA GLU A 95 6.80 13.71 0.47
C GLU A 95 6.78 14.51 1.78
N PHE A 96 7.48 14.06 2.82
CA PHE A 96 7.59 14.81 4.07
C PHE A 96 8.38 16.13 3.92
N GLU A 97 9.44 16.15 3.10
CA GLU A 97 10.18 17.37 2.77
C GLU A 97 9.27 18.40 2.07
N SER A 98 8.42 17.94 1.14
CA SER A 98 7.44 18.77 0.44
C SER A 98 6.34 19.26 1.39
N PHE A 99 5.81 18.37 2.24
CA PHE A 99 4.77 18.70 3.22
C PHE A 99 5.21 19.76 4.23
N LEU A 100 6.49 19.74 4.62
CA LEU A 100 7.08 20.72 5.54
C LEU A 100 7.76 21.90 4.82
N GLU A 101 7.54 22.03 3.51
CA GLU A 101 8.10 23.08 2.65
C GLU A 101 9.63 23.25 2.80
N VAL A 102 10.36 22.15 3.01
CA VAL A 102 11.80 22.17 3.20
C VAL A 102 12.46 22.52 1.85
N PRO A 103 13.29 23.58 1.80
CA PRO A 103 13.91 23.99 0.55
C PRO A 103 14.76 22.86 -0.05
N ASN A 104 14.55 22.59 -1.35
CA ASN A 104 15.13 21.47 -2.11
C ASN A 104 16.66 21.55 -2.34
N ARG A 105 17.34 22.46 -1.62
CA ARG A 105 18.81 22.58 -1.61
C ARG A 105 19.39 21.76 -0.45
N PHE A 106 20.66 21.39 -0.57
CA PHE A 106 21.36 20.64 0.48
C PHE A 106 21.46 21.51 1.74
N HIS A 107 20.57 21.27 2.70
CA HIS A 107 20.46 22.01 3.94
C HIS A 107 20.41 21.04 5.12
N TRP A 108 20.99 21.44 6.25
CA TRP A 108 20.97 20.68 7.49
C TRP A 108 19.55 20.28 7.93
N LYS A 109 18.55 21.12 7.64
CA LYS A 109 17.12 20.83 7.88
C LYS A 109 16.65 19.56 7.17
N ARG A 110 17.13 19.30 5.97
CA ARG A 110 16.80 18.10 5.19
C ARG A 110 17.42 16.85 5.80
N CYS A 111 18.69 16.93 6.19
CA CYS A 111 19.37 15.84 6.91
C CYS A 111 18.69 15.54 8.25
N LEU A 112 18.32 16.58 9.01
CA LEU A 112 17.61 16.44 10.28
C LEU A 112 16.24 15.79 10.09
N LEU A 113 15.46 16.20 9.09
CA LEU A 113 14.15 15.60 8.81
C LEU A 113 14.27 14.12 8.46
N ARG A 114 15.21 13.76 7.58
CA ARG A 114 15.46 12.35 7.21
C ARG A 114 15.89 11.52 8.41
N LEU A 115 16.72 12.08 9.28
CA LEU A 115 17.14 11.43 10.51
C LEU A 115 15.96 11.21 11.47
N ILE A 116 15.07 12.20 11.63
CA ILE A 116 13.85 12.07 12.43
C ILE A 116 12.94 10.98 11.85
N ILE A 117 12.70 10.97 10.54
CA ILE A 117 11.88 9.93 9.88
C ILE A 117 12.49 8.54 10.12
N MET A 118 13.80 8.38 9.94
CA MET A 118 14.50 7.12 10.19
C MET A 118 14.38 6.70 11.66
N LEU A 119 14.57 7.63 12.61
CA LEU A 119 14.42 7.36 14.04
C LEU A 119 13.00 6.92 14.38
N CYS A 120 11.97 7.55 13.80
CA CYS A 120 10.58 7.12 13.98
C CYS A 120 10.35 5.69 13.46
N ILE A 121 10.91 5.35 12.29
CA ILE A 121 10.80 4.00 11.72
C ILE A 121 11.49 2.97 12.63
N VAL A 122 12.71 3.25 13.10
CA VAL A 122 13.46 2.37 14.00
C VAL A 122 12.74 2.22 15.34
N PHE A 123 12.21 3.32 15.89
CA PHE A 123 11.42 3.29 17.13
C PHE A 123 10.19 2.40 17.00
N MET A 124 9.45 2.50 15.88
CA MET A 124 8.31 1.63 15.61
C MET A 124 8.73 0.16 15.46
N ALA A 125 9.86 -0.10 14.79
CA ALA A 125 10.38 -1.44 14.58
C ALA A 125 10.83 -2.12 15.89
N VAL A 126 11.40 -1.36 16.83
CA VAL A 126 11.82 -1.88 18.16
C VAL A 126 10.65 -2.02 19.12
N SER A 127 9.62 -1.17 18.99
CA SER A 127 8.49 -1.15 19.94
C SER A 127 7.50 -2.29 19.74
N VAL A 128 7.41 -2.87 18.53
CA VAL A 128 6.40 -3.89 18.25
C VAL A 128 7.06 -5.26 18.00
N PRO A 129 6.88 -6.24 18.90
CA PRO A 129 7.58 -7.53 18.83
C PRO A 129 7.00 -8.48 17.77
N ASN A 130 5.74 -8.29 17.36
CA ASN A 130 5.04 -9.18 16.43
C ASN A 130 4.95 -8.60 15.01
N PHE A 131 5.84 -9.05 14.13
CA PHE A 131 5.86 -8.63 12.72
C PHE A 131 4.53 -8.93 11.99
N GLY A 132 3.93 -10.10 12.25
CA GLY A 132 2.67 -10.52 11.61
C GLY A 132 1.53 -9.53 11.86
N SER A 133 1.30 -9.15 13.12
CA SER A 133 0.22 -8.24 13.50
C SER A 133 0.41 -6.84 12.92
N ILE A 134 1.66 -6.33 12.85
CA ILE A 134 1.96 -5.05 12.19
C ILE A 134 1.63 -5.12 10.69
N LEU A 135 2.09 -6.18 10.02
CA LEU A 135 1.89 -6.34 8.58
C LEU A 135 0.39 -6.48 8.25
N SER A 136 -0.36 -7.22 9.08
CA SER A 136 -1.82 -7.33 8.97
C SER A 136 -2.52 -5.99 9.22
N LEU A 137 -2.08 -5.20 10.19
CA LEU A 137 -2.64 -3.87 10.47
C LEU A 137 -2.36 -2.87 9.33
N ILE A 138 -1.11 -2.78 8.88
CA ILE A 138 -0.70 -1.88 7.78
C ILE A 138 -1.37 -2.31 6.48
N GLY A 139 -1.40 -3.61 6.19
CA GLY A 139 -2.04 -4.16 5.00
C GLY A 139 -3.54 -3.90 4.99
N SER A 140 -4.25 -4.28 6.05
CA SER A 140 -5.71 -4.10 6.13
C SER A 140 -6.14 -2.64 6.10
N SER A 141 -5.35 -1.72 6.64
CA SER A 141 -5.64 -0.28 6.55
C SER A 141 -5.26 0.28 5.19
N THR A 142 -3.98 0.23 4.81
CA THR A 142 -3.46 0.93 3.63
C THR A 142 -3.98 0.32 2.33
N ILE A 143 -4.05 -1.01 2.22
CA ILE A 143 -4.56 -1.68 1.01
C ILE A 143 -6.06 -1.42 0.88
N THR A 144 -6.84 -1.46 1.97
CA THR A 144 -8.27 -1.16 1.88
C THR A 144 -8.52 0.28 1.43
N LEU A 145 -7.75 1.23 1.97
CA LEU A 145 -7.84 2.63 1.56
C LEU A 145 -7.47 2.81 0.09
N LEU A 146 -6.35 2.23 -0.35
CA LEU A 146 -5.84 2.42 -1.72
C LEU A 146 -6.62 1.62 -2.78
N SER A 147 -7.10 0.43 -2.44
CA SER A 147 -7.72 -0.49 -3.41
C SER A 147 -9.24 -0.39 -3.46
N PHE A 148 -9.91 -0.05 -2.35
CA PHE A 148 -11.38 0.02 -2.30
C PHE A 148 -11.90 1.44 -2.10
N LEU A 149 -11.33 2.20 -1.16
CA LEU A 149 -11.87 3.51 -0.79
C LEU A 149 -11.52 4.60 -1.81
N PHE A 150 -10.24 4.85 -2.06
CA PHE A 150 -9.81 5.95 -2.91
C PHE A 150 -10.28 5.85 -4.37
N PRO A 151 -10.19 4.69 -5.06
CA PRO A 151 -10.69 4.58 -6.43
C PRO A 151 -12.19 4.88 -6.52
N SER A 152 -12.97 4.34 -5.57
CA SER A 152 -14.42 4.53 -5.51
C SER A 152 -14.80 5.98 -5.19
N LEU A 153 -14.15 6.61 -4.21
CA LEU A 153 -14.39 8.00 -3.85
C LEU A 153 -14.00 8.95 -4.98
N PHE A 154 -12.86 8.73 -5.62
CA PHE A 154 -12.41 9.55 -6.74
C PHE A 154 -13.35 9.41 -7.93
N TYR A 155 -13.81 8.20 -8.26
CA TYR A 155 -14.79 7.98 -9.31
C TYR A 155 -16.09 8.74 -9.05
N LEU A 156 -16.68 8.60 -7.86
CA LEU A 156 -17.94 9.28 -7.51
C LEU A 156 -17.79 10.80 -7.43
N LYS A 157 -16.68 11.30 -6.84
CA LYS A 157 -16.40 12.73 -6.73
C LYS A 157 -16.24 13.36 -8.11
N LEU A 158 -15.54 12.67 -9.00
CA LEU A 158 -15.27 13.13 -10.35
C LEU A 158 -16.52 13.11 -11.23
N ALA A 159 -17.34 12.06 -11.13
CA ALA A 159 -18.58 11.98 -11.89
C ALA A 159 -19.61 13.06 -11.48
N ARG A 160 -19.55 13.52 -10.23
CA ARG A 160 -20.37 14.66 -9.74
C ARG A 160 -19.82 16.03 -10.16
N GLN A 161 -18.55 16.12 -10.55
CA GLN A 161 -17.92 17.40 -10.93
C GLN A 161 -18.22 17.77 -12.39
N LYS A 162 -18.82 18.95 -12.58
CA LYS A 162 -18.98 19.56 -13.90
C LYS A 162 -17.66 20.16 -14.37
N GLY A 163 -17.19 19.74 -15.53
CA GLY A 163 -15.92 20.18 -16.12
C GLY A 163 -15.92 20.06 -17.65
N PRO A 164 -14.84 20.48 -18.33
CA PRO A 164 -14.74 20.46 -19.80
C PRO A 164 -14.68 19.05 -20.41
N TRP A 165 -14.72 18.00 -19.59
CA TRP A 165 -14.76 16.60 -19.98
C TRP A 165 -16.20 16.10 -20.12
N LYS A 166 -16.37 15.01 -20.88
CA LYS A 166 -17.65 14.31 -21.07
C LYS A 166 -18.25 14.00 -19.71
N GLN A 167 -19.43 14.53 -19.45
CA GLN A 167 -20.15 14.29 -18.21
C GLN A 167 -20.57 12.81 -18.16
N ILE A 168 -20.33 12.18 -17.01
CA ILE A 168 -20.67 10.79 -16.77
C ILE A 168 -21.91 10.82 -15.87
N ASP A 169 -23.07 10.55 -16.45
CA ASP A 169 -24.28 10.34 -15.67
C ASP A 169 -24.19 8.97 -15.00
N VAL A 170 -24.04 8.98 -13.68
CA VAL A 170 -23.87 7.76 -12.89
C VAL A 170 -25.26 7.21 -12.57
N PRO A 171 -25.65 6.04 -13.11
CA PRO A 171 -26.93 5.44 -12.77
C PRO A 171 -26.91 4.94 -11.31
N LEU A 172 -28.08 4.90 -10.67
CA LEU A 172 -28.22 4.58 -9.24
C LEU A 172 -27.58 3.24 -8.86
N HIS A 173 -27.69 2.21 -9.72
CA HIS A 173 -27.10 0.89 -9.47
C HIS A 173 -25.56 0.93 -9.35
N MET A 174 -24.88 1.74 -10.17
CA MET A 174 -23.43 1.90 -10.09
C MET A 174 -23.01 2.55 -8.76
N MET A 175 -23.81 3.49 -8.26
CA MET A 175 -23.54 4.14 -6.98
C MET A 175 -23.68 3.17 -5.81
N VAL A 176 -24.71 2.30 -5.85
CA VAL A 176 -24.91 1.24 -4.86
C VAL A 176 -23.71 0.29 -4.85
N ILE A 177 -23.24 -0.17 -6.01
CA ILE A 177 -22.09 -1.07 -6.12
C ILE A 177 -20.82 -0.46 -5.48
N HIS A 178 -20.52 0.81 -5.75
CA HIS A 178 -19.34 1.46 -5.14
C HIS A 178 -19.49 1.61 -3.63
N LEU A 179 -20.70 1.90 -3.15
CA LEU A 179 -20.97 2.01 -1.71
C LEU A 179 -20.87 0.65 -1.01
N GLU A 180 -21.34 -0.42 -1.65
CA GLU A 180 -21.17 -1.80 -1.17
C GLU A 180 -19.70 -2.20 -1.09
N ILE A 181 -18.90 -1.93 -2.14
CA ILE A 181 -17.46 -2.22 -2.15
C ILE A 181 -16.75 -1.51 -1.00
N ILE A 182 -17.06 -0.23 -0.78
CA ILE A 182 -16.53 0.54 0.36
C ILE A 182 -16.95 -0.08 1.68
N GLY A 183 -18.24 -0.44 1.82
CA GLY A 183 -18.78 -1.03 3.05
C GLY A 183 -18.13 -2.37 3.40
N VAL A 184 -18.04 -3.28 2.43
CA VAL A 184 -17.40 -4.59 2.61
C VAL A 184 -15.91 -4.43 2.93
N GLY A 185 -15.21 -3.54 2.22
CA GLY A 185 -13.80 -3.26 2.48
C GLY A 185 -13.54 -2.73 3.89
N LEU A 186 -14.35 -1.77 4.35
CA LEU A 186 -14.23 -1.22 5.70
C LEU A 186 -14.55 -2.24 6.78
N PHE A 187 -15.57 -3.08 6.58
CA PHE A 187 -15.91 -4.14 7.52
C PHE A 187 -14.76 -5.17 7.65
N ALA A 188 -14.19 -5.60 6.51
CA ALA A 188 -13.04 -6.50 6.49
C ALA A 188 -11.78 -5.87 7.13
N ALA A 189 -11.54 -4.59 6.89
CA ALA A 189 -10.43 -3.87 7.52
C ALA A 189 -10.62 -3.74 9.04
N ALA A 190 -11.85 -3.45 9.49
CA ALA A 190 -12.17 -3.36 10.91
C ALA A 190 -11.94 -4.70 11.62
N SER A 191 -12.45 -5.81 11.08
CA SER A 191 -12.27 -7.14 11.68
C SER A 191 -10.79 -7.55 11.75
N ALA A 192 -10.02 -7.33 10.67
CA ALA A 192 -8.59 -7.60 10.66
C ALA A 192 -7.81 -6.71 11.64
N THR A 193 -8.20 -5.44 11.78
CA THR A 193 -7.62 -4.50 12.72
C THR A 193 -7.87 -4.94 14.16
N PHE A 194 -9.10 -5.29 14.52
CA PHE A 194 -9.43 -5.79 15.86
C PHE A 194 -8.65 -7.05 16.21
N SER A 195 -8.57 -8.02 15.29
CA SER A 195 -7.77 -9.24 15.50
C SER A 195 -6.28 -8.96 15.69
N SER A 196 -5.72 -8.03 14.90
CA SER A 196 -4.31 -7.65 15.00
C SER A 196 -4.02 -6.90 16.31
N LEU A 197 -4.92 -6.04 16.75
CA LEU A 197 -4.80 -5.30 18.01
C LEU A 197 -4.85 -6.24 19.22
N GLU A 198 -5.75 -7.21 19.24
CA GLU A 198 -5.80 -8.21 20.31
C GLU A 198 -4.51 -9.02 20.37
N GLN A 199 -3.93 -9.39 19.22
CA GLN A 199 -2.65 -10.09 19.18
C GLN A 199 -1.49 -9.23 19.69
N MET A 200 -1.48 -7.93 19.39
CA MET A 200 -0.46 -7.01 19.88
C MET A 200 -0.56 -6.78 21.38
N ILE A 201 -1.76 -6.57 21.91
CA ILE A 201 -1.99 -6.30 23.35
C ILE A 201 -1.70 -7.54 24.20
N ASN A 202 -2.12 -8.72 23.74
CA ASN A 202 -1.95 -9.96 24.49
C ASN A 202 -0.58 -10.61 24.28
N SER A 203 0.29 -10.03 23.45
CA SER A 203 1.65 -10.53 23.29
C SER A 203 2.51 -10.17 24.48
N ASN A 204 3.26 -11.15 25.00
CA ASN A 204 4.24 -10.92 26.07
C ASN A 204 5.28 -9.92 25.55
N PHE A 205 5.22 -8.68 26.03
CA PHE A 205 6.18 -7.65 25.68
C PHE A 205 7.56 -8.09 26.18
N VAL A 206 8.40 -8.55 25.25
CA VAL A 206 9.84 -8.65 25.49
C VAL A 206 10.32 -7.25 25.82
N SER A 207 11.04 -7.09 26.93
CA SER A 207 11.50 -5.77 27.36
C SER A 207 12.28 -5.09 26.23
N PRO A 208 11.99 -3.83 25.91
CA PRO A 208 12.65 -3.15 24.81
C PRO A 208 14.16 -3.06 25.05
N CYS A 209 14.97 -3.27 24.01
CA CYS A 209 16.44 -3.26 24.09
C CYS A 209 17.07 -1.88 24.38
N TYR A 210 16.26 -0.86 24.72
CA TYR A 210 16.71 0.46 25.15
C TYR A 210 16.65 0.66 26.68
N THR A 211 16.30 -0.39 27.43
CA THR A 211 16.38 -0.43 28.90
C THR A 211 17.70 -1.00 29.39
#